data_AF-A0A6P2AHR9-F1
#
_entry.id   AF-A0A6P2AHR9-F1
#
_cell.length_a   1.000
_cell.length_b   1.000
_cell.length_c   1.000
_cell.angle_alpha   90.00
_cell.angle_beta   90.00
_cell.angle_gamma   90.00
#
_symmetry.space_group_name_H-M   'P 1'
#
loop_
_entity.id
_entity.type
_entity.pdbx_description
1 polymer ?
#
loop_
_entity_poly.entity_id
_entity_poly.type
_entity_poly.pdbx_seq_one_letter_code
_entity_poly.pdbx_strand_id
1 'polypeptide(L)'
;MSFSPSNPIDDQLAQATLQQLRRKEGSWVDWGKGCQQLQKAGYNPQDIFTETGIEPAYQNLTIVAAQVFESLVAEGAAAELLDYCRGPRSDVLYEFRVLNHSQRLAAAALAMEKRLDADEARQVVQAMKEFKKAGAAPAEFTSHPGDAMAYQVWRWARAKKDLQARSRLIAQGLKFAHSDTARRHIESLLSDFRGLDDAQNRRDDPESGEPV
;
A
#
# COMPACT_ATOMS: atom_id res chain seq x y z
N MET A 1 -9.27 20.77 -43.59
CA MET A 1 -8.51 20.04 -42.55
C MET A 1 -9.25 18.74 -42.30
N SER A 2 -8.69 17.64 -42.78
CA SER A 2 -9.34 16.33 -42.78
C SER A 2 -9.09 15.65 -41.43
N PHE A 3 -10.13 15.48 -40.62
CA PHE A 3 -10.07 14.62 -39.44
C PHE A 3 -9.86 13.17 -39.92
N SER A 4 -8.74 12.57 -39.54
CA SER A 4 -8.55 11.12 -39.70
C SER A 4 -9.15 10.43 -38.47
N PRO A 5 -10.11 9.50 -38.61
CA PRO A 5 -10.56 8.71 -37.48
C PRO A 5 -9.43 7.71 -37.14
N SER A 6 -8.81 7.94 -35.99
CA SER A 6 -7.96 6.98 -35.31
C SER A 6 -8.74 5.67 -35.13
N ASN A 7 -8.17 4.59 -35.68
CA ASN A 7 -8.64 3.20 -35.70
C ASN A 7 -9.85 2.93 -34.77
N PRO A 8 -11.08 2.81 -35.31
CA PRO A 8 -12.20 2.36 -34.51
C PRO A 8 -11.89 0.94 -34.04
N ILE A 9 -12.00 0.70 -32.74
CA ILE A 9 -12.38 -0.64 -32.30
C ILE A 9 -13.65 -0.98 -33.07
N ASP A 10 -13.75 -2.19 -33.63
CA ASP A 10 -14.97 -2.68 -34.26
C ASP A 10 -16.16 -2.28 -33.36
N ASP A 11 -17.10 -1.48 -33.87
CA ASP A 11 -18.24 -0.97 -33.10
C ASP A 11 -18.98 -2.12 -32.40
N GLN A 12 -18.94 -3.32 -32.99
CA GLN A 12 -19.47 -4.55 -32.42
C GLN A 12 -18.75 -4.97 -31.13
N LEU A 13 -17.41 -4.83 -31.06
CA LEU A 13 -16.62 -5.14 -29.87
C LEU A 13 -16.84 -4.10 -28.76
N ALA A 14 -16.99 -2.81 -29.10
CA ALA A 14 -17.33 -1.78 -28.13
C ALA A 14 -18.71 -2.04 -27.50
N GLN A 15 -19.72 -2.35 -28.32
CA GLN A 15 -21.06 -2.75 -27.86
C GLN A 15 -21.02 -4.00 -26.95
N ALA A 16 -20.27 -5.03 -27.34
CA ALA A 16 -20.12 -6.23 -26.53
C ALA A 16 -19.47 -5.93 -25.17
N THR A 17 -18.43 -5.08 -25.15
CA THR A 17 -17.75 -4.66 -23.91
C THR A 17 -18.70 -3.89 -22.99
N LEU A 18 -19.48 -2.94 -23.52
CA LEU A 18 -20.50 -2.21 -22.76
C LEU A 18 -21.54 -3.16 -22.15
N GLN A 19 -21.96 -4.19 -22.90
CA GLN A 19 -22.92 -5.18 -22.40
C GLN A 19 -22.33 -6.02 -21.26
N GLN A 20 -21.08 -6.47 -21.37
CA GLN A 20 -20.37 -7.21 -20.31
C GLN A 20 -20.24 -6.37 -19.04
N LEU A 21 -19.83 -5.11 -19.16
CA LEU A 21 -19.70 -4.16 -18.05
C LEU A 21 -21.04 -3.89 -17.36
N ARG A 22 -22.11 -3.65 -18.14
CA ARG A 22 -23.47 -3.45 -17.62
C ARG A 22 -23.95 -4.62 -16.78
N ARG A 23 -23.63 -5.84 -17.20
CA ARG A 23 -23.98 -7.08 -16.49
C ARG A 23 -23.00 -7.42 -15.36
N LYS A 24 -21.93 -6.63 -15.18
CA LYS A 24 -20.84 -6.89 -14.24
C LYS A 24 -20.25 -8.30 -14.42
N GLU A 25 -20.13 -8.74 -15.66
CA GLU A 25 -19.53 -10.03 -15.99
C GLU A 25 -18.02 -10.01 -15.71
N GLY A 26 -17.48 -11.10 -15.15
CA GLY A 26 -16.06 -11.20 -14.81
C GLY A 26 -15.69 -10.54 -13.47
N SER A 27 -14.41 -10.20 -13.33
CA SER A 27 -13.83 -9.58 -12.13
C SER A 27 -13.65 -8.07 -12.32
N TRP A 28 -13.35 -7.36 -11.22
CA TRP A 28 -13.00 -5.94 -11.28
C TRP A 28 -11.80 -5.66 -12.22
N VAL A 29 -10.91 -6.64 -12.39
CA VAL A 29 -9.77 -6.55 -13.31
C VAL A 29 -10.28 -6.48 -14.76
N ASP A 30 -11.24 -7.33 -15.11
CA ASP A 30 -11.86 -7.36 -16.43
C ASP A 30 -12.65 -6.07 -16.68
N TRP A 31 -13.33 -5.55 -15.65
CA TRP A 31 -14.03 -4.28 -15.75
C TRP A 31 -13.08 -3.11 -16.01
N GLY A 32 -11.95 -3.05 -15.28
CA GLY A 32 -10.90 -2.06 -15.50
C GLY A 32 -10.34 -2.11 -16.92
N LYS A 33 -10.08 -3.31 -17.45
CA LYS A 33 -9.61 -3.50 -18.84
C LYS A 33 -10.66 -3.06 -19.85
N GLY A 34 -11.92 -3.42 -19.65
CA GLY A 34 -13.04 -3.02 -20.51
C GLY A 34 -13.23 -1.50 -20.54
N CYS A 35 -13.22 -0.84 -19.37
CA CYS A 35 -13.28 0.61 -19.29
C CYS A 35 -12.08 1.27 -20.00
N GLN A 36 -10.87 0.75 -19.83
CA GLN A 36 -9.69 1.27 -20.53
C GLN A 36 -9.80 1.12 -22.04
N GLN A 37 -10.31 -0.03 -22.50
CA GLN A 37 -10.52 -0.31 -23.92
C GLN A 37 -11.52 0.67 -24.54
N LEU A 38 -12.65 0.91 -23.88
CA LEU A 38 -13.66 1.87 -24.32
C LEU A 38 -13.12 3.31 -24.36
N GLN A 39 -12.36 3.72 -23.33
CA GLN A 39 -11.73 5.06 -23.31
C GLN A 39 -10.74 5.25 -24.46
N LYS A 40 -9.95 4.22 -24.80
CA LYS A 40 -9.06 4.24 -25.98
C LYS A 40 -9.83 4.30 -27.30
N ALA A 41 -11.05 3.77 -27.34
CA ALA A 41 -11.98 3.87 -28.48
C ALA A 41 -12.72 5.22 -28.57
N GLY A 42 -12.48 6.15 -27.64
CA GLY A 42 -13.06 7.49 -27.69
C GLY A 42 -14.33 7.68 -26.84
N TYR A 43 -14.78 6.65 -26.12
CA TYR A 43 -15.86 6.81 -25.13
C TYR A 43 -15.34 7.61 -23.94
N ASN A 44 -16.04 8.69 -23.57
CA ASN A 44 -15.68 9.41 -22.35
C ASN A 44 -16.23 8.67 -21.11
N PRO A 45 -15.71 8.93 -19.89
CA PRO A 45 -16.17 8.24 -18.68
C PRO A 45 -17.67 8.40 -18.37
N GLN A 46 -18.28 9.53 -18.76
CA GLN A 46 -19.70 9.80 -18.57
C GLN A 46 -20.56 8.95 -19.51
N ASP A 47 -20.12 8.74 -20.74
CA ASP A 47 -20.79 7.83 -21.70
C ASP A 47 -20.79 6.40 -21.16
N ILE A 48 -19.62 5.93 -20.68
CA ILE A 48 -19.48 4.59 -20.09
C ILE A 48 -20.39 4.46 -18.87
N PHE A 49 -20.45 5.46 -17.99
CA PHE A 49 -21.35 5.47 -16.84
C PHE A 49 -22.82 5.35 -17.28
N THR A 50 -23.22 6.12 -18.29
CA THR A 50 -24.61 6.11 -18.79
C THR A 50 -25.01 4.73 -19.30
N GLU A 51 -24.09 4.05 -19.98
CA GLU A 51 -24.33 2.73 -20.57
C GLU A 51 -24.18 1.57 -19.57
N THR A 52 -23.41 1.72 -18.49
CA THR A 52 -23.00 0.59 -17.62
C THR A 52 -23.34 0.77 -16.14
N GLY A 53 -23.58 2.00 -15.69
CA GLY A 53 -23.73 2.38 -14.29
C GLY A 53 -22.41 2.41 -13.49
N ILE A 54 -21.25 2.25 -14.14
CA ILE A 54 -19.95 2.27 -13.47
C ILE A 54 -19.51 3.73 -13.32
N GLU A 55 -19.45 4.22 -12.08
CA GLU A 55 -19.06 5.61 -11.77
C GLU A 55 -17.67 5.98 -12.32
N PRO A 56 -17.47 7.19 -12.87
CA PRO A 56 -16.17 7.62 -13.41
C PRO A 56 -15.00 7.46 -12.43
N ALA A 57 -15.23 7.73 -11.14
CA ALA A 57 -14.23 7.53 -10.10
C ALA A 57 -13.83 6.05 -9.95
N TYR A 58 -14.80 5.14 -10.01
CA TYR A 58 -14.56 3.70 -9.94
C TYR A 58 -13.94 3.14 -11.24
N GLN A 59 -14.29 3.70 -12.41
CA GLN A 59 -13.60 3.40 -13.68
C GLN A 59 -12.11 3.71 -13.56
N ASN A 60 -11.74 4.92 -13.14
CA ASN A 60 -10.33 5.28 -12.97
C ASN A 60 -9.61 4.37 -11.97
N LEU A 61 -10.24 4.09 -10.83
CA LEU A 61 -9.68 3.21 -9.81
C LEU A 61 -9.39 1.81 -10.38
N THR A 62 -10.39 1.19 -11.01
CA THR A 62 -10.26 -0.17 -11.55
C THR A 62 -9.31 -0.25 -12.74
N ILE A 63 -9.28 0.75 -13.63
CA ILE A 63 -8.30 0.82 -14.74
C ILE A 63 -6.87 0.82 -14.19
N VAL A 64 -6.57 1.72 -13.25
CA VAL A 64 -5.21 1.85 -12.70
C VAL A 64 -4.83 0.63 -11.88
N ALA A 65 -5.75 0.12 -11.06
CA ALA A 65 -5.52 -1.10 -10.29
C ALA A 65 -5.31 -2.33 -11.20
N ALA A 66 -5.98 -2.40 -12.35
CA ALA A 66 -5.83 -3.49 -13.30
C ALA A 66 -4.45 -3.46 -13.95
N GLN A 67 -3.91 -2.27 -14.25
CA GLN A 67 -2.52 -2.11 -14.71
C GLN A 67 -1.50 -2.55 -13.66
N VAL A 68 -1.76 -2.25 -12.37
CA VAL A 68 -0.93 -2.76 -11.27
C VAL A 68 -1.00 -4.29 -11.23
N PHE A 69 -2.20 -4.88 -11.32
CA PHE A 69 -2.39 -6.33 -11.37
C PHE A 69 -1.64 -6.97 -12.55
N GLU A 70 -1.72 -6.39 -13.75
CA GLU A 70 -0.97 -6.86 -14.91
C GLU A 70 0.55 -6.81 -14.69
N SER A 71 1.06 -5.79 -13.99
CA SER A 71 2.48 -5.76 -13.62
C SER A 71 2.86 -6.87 -12.63
N LEU A 72 1.96 -7.31 -11.76
CA LEU A 72 2.20 -8.48 -10.90
C LEU A 72 2.30 -9.77 -11.72
N VAL A 73 1.41 -9.94 -12.70
CA VAL A 73 1.46 -11.07 -13.63
C VAL A 73 2.77 -11.08 -14.42
N ALA A 74 3.19 -9.92 -14.94
CA ALA A 74 4.43 -9.78 -15.71
C ALA A 74 5.70 -10.07 -14.88
N GLU A 75 5.68 -9.76 -13.58
CA GLU A 75 6.78 -10.07 -12.64
C GLU A 75 6.73 -11.52 -12.11
N GLY A 76 5.80 -12.36 -12.61
CA GLY A 76 5.73 -13.76 -12.23
C GLY A 76 5.15 -14.03 -10.85
N ALA A 77 4.20 -13.20 -10.39
CA ALA A 77 3.49 -13.44 -9.13
C ALA A 77 2.89 -14.86 -9.05
N ALA A 78 2.98 -15.48 -7.87
CA ALA A 78 2.38 -16.78 -7.61
C ALA A 78 0.86 -16.76 -7.79
N ALA A 79 0.29 -17.89 -8.22
CA ALA A 79 -1.16 -18.01 -8.48
C ALA A 79 -2.01 -17.59 -7.27
N GLU A 80 -1.62 -18.00 -6.06
CA GLU A 80 -2.32 -17.64 -4.81
C GLU A 80 -2.36 -16.11 -4.59
N LEU A 81 -1.26 -15.40 -4.88
CA LEU A 81 -1.22 -13.94 -4.76
C LEU A 81 -2.12 -13.27 -5.80
N LEU A 82 -2.14 -13.78 -7.03
CA LEU A 82 -3.04 -13.28 -8.07
C LEU A 82 -4.50 -13.50 -7.71
N ASP A 83 -4.85 -14.67 -7.17
CA ASP A 83 -6.21 -14.97 -6.73
C ASP A 83 -6.63 -14.11 -5.53
N TYR A 84 -5.73 -13.88 -4.57
CA TYR A 84 -5.95 -12.91 -3.49
C TYR A 84 -6.24 -11.51 -4.05
N CYS A 85 -5.45 -11.03 -5.01
CA CYS A 85 -5.62 -9.71 -5.61
C CYS A 85 -6.88 -9.58 -6.48
N ARG A 86 -7.39 -10.68 -7.06
CA ARG A 86 -8.66 -10.71 -7.82
C ARG A 86 -9.90 -10.53 -6.94
N GLY A 87 -9.79 -10.77 -5.64
CA GLY A 87 -10.83 -10.41 -4.67
C GLY A 87 -11.14 -8.90 -4.63
N PRO A 88 -11.98 -8.43 -3.69
CA PRO A 88 -12.29 -7.00 -3.55
C PRO A 88 -11.09 -6.22 -2.99
N ARG A 89 -10.08 -6.01 -3.84
CA ARG A 89 -8.76 -5.43 -3.49
C ARG A 89 -8.29 -4.39 -4.49
N SER A 90 -9.15 -3.94 -5.39
CA SER A 90 -8.80 -2.93 -6.40
C SER A 90 -8.34 -1.62 -5.76
N ASP A 91 -8.90 -1.25 -4.62
CA ASP A 91 -8.50 -0.11 -3.79
C ASP A 91 -7.10 -0.26 -3.20
N VAL A 92 -6.76 -1.44 -2.66
CA VAL A 92 -5.40 -1.78 -2.19
C VAL A 92 -4.39 -1.69 -3.34
N LEU A 93 -4.68 -2.33 -4.48
CA LEU A 93 -3.80 -2.32 -5.65
C LEU A 93 -3.66 -0.90 -6.23
N TYR A 94 -4.71 -0.09 -6.18
CA TYR A 94 -4.68 1.30 -6.63
C TYR A 94 -3.64 2.12 -5.86
N GLU A 95 -3.45 1.88 -4.55
CA GLU A 95 -2.42 2.59 -3.79
C GLU A 95 -1.00 2.27 -4.26
N PHE A 96 -0.75 1.07 -4.77
CA PHE A 96 0.55 0.65 -5.28
C PHE A 96 0.91 1.25 -6.65
N ARG A 97 0.01 2.00 -7.30
CA ARG A 97 0.23 2.61 -8.63
C ARG A 97 1.51 3.42 -8.76
N VAL A 98 1.94 4.05 -7.67
CA VAL A 98 3.13 4.93 -7.63
C VAL A 98 4.45 4.19 -7.43
N LEU A 99 4.41 2.87 -7.24
CA LEU A 99 5.57 2.01 -7.09
C LEU A 99 6.03 1.47 -8.46
N ASN A 100 7.29 1.07 -8.58
CA ASN A 100 7.76 0.32 -9.76
C ASN A 100 7.30 -1.15 -9.70
N HIS A 101 7.52 -1.94 -10.77
CA HIS A 101 7.00 -3.30 -10.86
C HIS A 101 7.48 -4.22 -9.72
N SER A 102 8.80 -4.30 -9.48
CA SER A 102 9.37 -5.10 -8.38
C SER A 102 8.80 -4.71 -7.01
N GLN A 103 8.59 -3.40 -6.77
CA GLN A 103 8.03 -2.88 -5.54
C GLN A 103 6.55 -3.19 -5.40
N ARG A 104 5.78 -3.17 -6.50
CA ARG A 104 4.37 -3.59 -6.51
C ARG A 104 4.23 -5.05 -6.10
N LEU A 105 5.10 -5.93 -6.63
CA LEU A 105 5.10 -7.34 -6.25
C LEU A 105 5.36 -7.53 -4.77
N ALA A 106 6.42 -6.91 -4.23
CA ALA A 106 6.74 -6.99 -2.82
C ALA A 106 5.62 -6.41 -1.92
N ALA A 107 5.03 -5.27 -2.31
CA ALA A 107 3.94 -4.65 -1.57
C ALA A 107 2.66 -5.49 -1.59
N ALA A 108 2.33 -6.10 -2.75
CA ALA A 108 1.18 -6.99 -2.87
C ALA A 108 1.35 -8.27 -2.04
N ALA A 109 2.57 -8.85 -2.00
CA ALA A 109 2.88 -9.98 -1.14
C ALA A 109 2.69 -9.65 0.36
N LEU A 110 3.20 -8.49 0.81
CA LEU A 110 2.96 -8.02 2.18
C LEU A 110 1.46 -7.77 2.42
N ALA A 111 0.75 -7.22 1.44
CA ALA A 111 -0.69 -6.97 1.55
C ALA A 111 -1.48 -8.25 1.76
N MET A 112 -1.10 -9.33 1.06
CA MET A 112 -1.66 -10.66 1.27
C MET A 112 -1.33 -11.18 2.67
N GLU A 113 -0.05 -11.18 3.04
CA GLU A 113 0.43 -11.72 4.33
C GLU A 113 -0.26 -11.06 5.53
N LYS A 114 -0.39 -9.73 5.50
CA LYS A 114 -0.91 -8.94 6.62
C LYS A 114 -2.38 -8.54 6.48
N ARG A 115 -3.04 -8.97 5.39
CA ARG A 115 -4.45 -8.67 5.06
C ARG A 115 -4.78 -7.18 5.08
N LEU A 116 -3.93 -6.39 4.42
CA LEU A 116 -4.02 -4.93 4.45
C LEU A 116 -5.32 -4.41 3.83
N ASP A 117 -5.85 -3.33 4.40
CA ASP A 117 -6.84 -2.47 3.75
C ASP A 117 -6.15 -1.36 2.93
N ALA A 118 -6.93 -0.51 2.26
CA ALA A 118 -6.42 0.55 1.41
C ALA A 118 -5.63 1.62 2.19
N ASP A 119 -6.00 1.90 3.44
CA ASP A 119 -5.32 2.91 4.25
C ASP A 119 -3.96 2.38 4.75
N GLU A 120 -3.89 1.12 5.17
CA GLU A 120 -2.63 0.45 5.50
C GLU A 120 -1.74 0.30 4.25
N ALA A 121 -2.31 -0.02 3.09
CA ALA A 121 -1.58 -0.08 1.83
C ALA A 121 -0.95 1.27 1.46
N ARG A 122 -1.69 2.37 1.66
CA ARG A 122 -1.17 3.74 1.47
C ARG A 122 -0.02 4.04 2.43
N GLN A 123 -0.11 3.60 3.69
CA GLN A 123 0.98 3.76 4.66
C GLN A 123 2.23 2.98 4.22
N VAL A 124 2.09 1.74 3.76
CA VAL A 124 3.21 0.95 3.21
C VAL A 124 3.89 1.67 2.05
N VAL A 125 3.12 2.20 1.11
CA VAL A 125 3.67 2.97 -0.03
C VAL A 125 4.48 4.17 0.43
N GLN A 126 3.96 4.90 1.42
CA GLN A 126 4.65 6.06 1.99
C GLN A 126 5.96 5.64 2.67
N ALA A 127 5.92 4.59 3.49
CA ALA A 127 7.09 4.05 4.18
C ALA A 127 8.18 3.61 3.18
N MET A 128 7.82 2.88 2.12
CA MET A 128 8.75 2.45 1.08
C MET A 128 9.41 3.64 0.36
N LYS A 129 8.64 4.70 0.07
CA LYS A 129 9.16 5.91 -0.56
C LYS A 129 10.11 6.68 0.36
N GLU A 130 9.76 6.80 1.64
CA GLU A 130 10.62 7.44 2.64
C GLU A 130 11.91 6.66 2.87
N PHE A 131 11.82 5.34 2.96
CA PHE A 131 12.98 4.46 3.13
C PHE A 131 13.97 4.62 1.98
N LYS A 132 13.48 4.64 0.73
CA LYS A 132 14.32 4.88 -0.45
C LYS A 132 14.99 6.26 -0.45
N LYS A 133 14.31 7.29 0.07
CA LYS A 133 14.85 8.66 0.17
C LYS A 133 15.91 8.82 1.25
N ALA A 134 15.94 7.96 2.27
CA ALA A 134 16.93 8.01 3.34
C ALA A 134 18.37 7.71 2.85
N GLY A 135 18.52 7.21 1.61
CA GLY A 135 19.82 6.96 0.99
C GLY A 135 20.48 5.72 1.58
N ALA A 136 21.27 5.90 2.64
CA ALA A 136 21.85 4.80 3.40
C ALA A 136 20.79 4.26 4.38
N ALA A 137 20.08 3.21 3.97
CA ALA A 137 19.26 2.43 4.88
C ALA A 137 20.09 2.03 6.11
N PRO A 138 19.59 2.21 7.34
CA PRO A 138 20.27 1.67 8.52
C PRO A 138 20.48 0.17 8.34
N ALA A 139 21.61 -0.34 8.81
CA ALA A 139 22.03 -1.73 8.57
C ALA A 139 21.03 -2.77 9.10
N GLU A 140 20.17 -2.36 10.04
CA GLU A 140 19.19 -3.20 10.70
C GLU A 140 17.92 -3.43 9.87
N PHE A 141 17.64 -2.56 8.89
CA PHE A 141 16.42 -2.63 8.07
C PHE A 141 16.74 -2.96 6.61
N THR A 142 16.00 -3.93 6.05
CA THR A 142 16.12 -4.29 4.64
C THR A 142 15.24 -3.42 3.74
N SER A 143 15.38 -3.57 2.43
CA SER A 143 14.48 -2.92 1.45
C SER A 143 13.09 -3.57 1.36
N HIS A 144 12.77 -4.56 2.19
CA HIS A 144 11.46 -5.19 2.22
C HIS A 144 10.38 -4.19 2.68
N PRO A 145 9.17 -4.17 2.10
CA PRO A 145 8.12 -3.23 2.49
C PRO A 145 7.77 -3.26 3.98
N GLY A 146 7.83 -4.44 4.59
CA GLY A 146 7.61 -4.62 6.03
C GLY A 146 8.69 -3.93 6.89
N ASP A 147 9.96 -4.01 6.48
CA ASP A 147 11.05 -3.33 7.17
C ASP A 147 11.03 -1.83 6.92
N ALA A 148 10.57 -1.37 5.75
CA ALA A 148 10.34 0.05 5.51
C ALA A 148 9.28 0.63 6.47
N MET A 149 8.20 -0.11 6.72
CA MET A 149 7.19 0.24 7.73
C MET A 149 7.78 0.23 9.15
N ALA A 150 8.55 -0.81 9.51
CA ALA A 150 9.21 -0.89 10.80
C ALA A 150 10.17 0.29 11.03
N TYR A 151 10.96 0.66 10.03
CA TYR A 151 11.85 1.82 10.07
C TYR A 151 11.08 3.14 10.30
N GLN A 152 9.97 3.34 9.58
CA GLN A 152 9.15 4.54 9.75
C GLN A 152 8.61 4.64 11.18
N VAL A 153 8.07 3.53 11.69
CA VAL A 153 7.59 3.41 13.07
C VAL A 153 8.70 3.67 14.07
N TRP A 154 9.89 3.10 13.89
CA TRP A 154 11.03 3.30 14.77
C TRP A 154 11.39 4.79 14.91
N ARG A 155 11.42 5.52 13.79
CA ARG A 155 11.66 6.97 13.79
C ARG A 155 10.60 7.73 14.58
N TRP A 156 9.32 7.39 14.38
CA TRP A 156 8.22 8.04 15.09
C TRP A 156 8.24 7.71 16.58
N ALA A 157 8.48 6.46 16.95
CA ALA A 157 8.52 5.99 18.34
C ALA A 157 9.60 6.72 19.15
N ARG A 158 10.79 6.95 18.57
CA ARG A 158 11.87 7.71 19.22
C ARG A 158 11.53 9.18 19.45
N ALA A 159 10.63 9.75 18.65
CA ALA A 159 10.19 11.14 18.81
C ALA A 159 9.04 11.31 19.82
N LYS A 160 8.41 10.22 20.28
CA LYS A 160 7.29 10.27 21.23
C LYS A 160 7.78 10.22 22.67
N LYS A 161 7.31 11.17 23.47
CA LYS A 161 7.49 11.20 24.94
C LYS A 161 6.39 10.41 25.66
N ASP A 162 5.17 10.42 25.11
CA ASP A 162 4.06 9.66 25.67
C ASP A 162 4.28 8.15 25.50
N LEU A 163 4.26 7.43 26.61
CA LEU A 163 4.51 6.00 26.66
C LEU A 163 3.47 5.21 25.89
N GLN A 164 2.18 5.55 26.05
CA GLN A 164 1.12 4.77 25.43
C GLN A 164 1.18 4.88 23.90
N ALA A 165 1.39 6.09 23.37
CA ALA A 165 1.59 6.33 21.95
C ALA A 165 2.84 5.62 21.42
N ARG A 166 3.95 5.64 22.19
CA ARG A 166 5.18 4.92 21.81
C ARG A 166 4.98 3.41 21.78
N SER A 167 4.31 2.83 22.77
CA SER A 167 4.02 1.38 22.81
C SER A 167 3.13 0.92 21.66
N ARG A 168 2.11 1.73 21.28
CA ARG A 168 1.28 1.45 20.10
C ARG A 168 2.10 1.44 18.81
N LEU A 169 3.02 2.40 18.68
CA LEU A 169 3.96 2.44 17.56
C LEU A 169 4.85 1.19 17.55
N ILE A 170 5.47 0.83 18.66
CA ILE A 170 6.32 -0.37 18.74
C ILE A 170 5.55 -1.63 18.30
N ALA A 171 4.32 -1.82 18.79
CA ALA A 171 3.47 -2.93 18.37
C ALA A 171 3.19 -2.93 16.86
N GLN A 172 2.94 -1.76 16.27
CA GLN A 172 2.81 -1.61 14.82
C GLN A 172 4.11 -1.98 14.10
N GLY A 173 5.27 -1.56 14.60
CA GLY A 173 6.57 -1.91 14.02
C GLY A 173 6.81 -3.42 14.02
N LEU A 174 6.49 -4.09 15.12
CA LEU A 174 6.62 -5.55 15.25
C LEU A 174 5.63 -6.31 14.36
N LYS A 175 4.41 -5.78 14.14
CA LYS A 175 3.43 -6.34 13.19
C LYS A 175 4.03 -6.43 11.78
N PHE A 176 4.81 -5.44 11.36
CA PHE A 176 5.30 -5.32 9.98
C PHE A 176 6.75 -5.77 9.76
N ALA A 177 7.59 -5.78 10.81
CA ALA A 177 9.00 -6.18 10.70
C ALA A 177 9.15 -7.55 10.04
N HIS A 178 9.95 -7.59 8.97
CA HIS A 178 10.21 -8.76 8.16
C HIS A 178 11.53 -9.42 8.55
N SER A 179 12.61 -8.65 8.70
CA SER A 179 13.91 -9.18 9.12
C SER A 179 14.02 -9.30 10.65
N ASP A 180 14.79 -10.30 11.11
CA ASP A 180 15.09 -10.47 12.52
C ASP A 180 15.88 -9.29 13.09
N THR A 181 16.74 -8.67 12.27
CA THR A 181 17.50 -7.46 12.65
C THR A 181 16.55 -6.29 12.90
N ALA A 182 15.58 -6.06 12.00
CA ALA A 182 14.57 -5.01 12.19
C ALA A 182 13.72 -5.29 13.42
N ARG A 183 13.28 -6.54 13.62
CA ARG A 183 12.48 -6.93 14.79
C ARG A 183 13.22 -6.63 16.10
N ARG A 184 14.47 -7.08 16.24
CA ARG A 184 15.30 -6.81 17.44
C ARG A 184 15.53 -5.31 17.66
N HIS A 185 15.71 -4.55 16.58
CA HIS A 185 15.92 -3.11 16.67
C HIS A 185 14.64 -2.34 17.09
N ILE A 186 13.46 -2.86 16.77
CA ILE A 186 12.19 -2.34 17.29
C ILE A 186 12.00 -2.74 18.75
N GLU A 187 12.33 -3.98 19.12
CA GLU A 187 12.23 -4.48 20.50
C GLU A 187 13.13 -3.69 21.47
N SER A 188 14.32 -3.24 21.03
CA SER A 188 15.24 -2.47 21.87
C SER A 188 14.62 -1.16 22.37
N LEU A 189 13.64 -0.59 21.65
CA LEU A 189 12.91 0.62 22.06
C LEU A 189 12.13 0.44 23.37
N LEU A 190 11.81 -0.81 23.76
CA LEU A 190 11.19 -1.15 25.05
C LEU A 190 12.20 -1.10 26.21
N SER A 191 13.49 -1.34 25.93
CA SER A 191 14.55 -1.32 26.93
C SER A 191 15.08 0.09 27.18
N ASP A 192 15.24 0.89 26.11
CA ASP A 192 15.55 2.32 26.19
C ASP A 192 14.53 3.09 27.06
N PHE A 193 13.31 2.56 27.14
CA PHE A 193 12.24 3.10 27.96
C PHE A 193 12.48 2.88 29.47
N ARG A 194 12.97 1.68 29.86
CA ARG A 194 13.23 1.36 31.28
C ARG A 194 14.26 2.33 31.90
N GLY A 195 15.28 2.72 31.13
CA GLY A 195 16.28 3.69 31.58
C GLY A 195 15.78 5.14 31.70
N LEU A 196 14.70 5.51 31.00
CA LEU A 196 14.07 6.84 31.10
C LEU A 196 13.13 6.93 32.31
N ASP A 197 12.33 5.89 32.56
CA ASP A 197 11.48 5.78 33.75
C ASP A 197 12.32 5.80 35.03
N ASP A 198 13.41 5.02 35.09
CA ASP A 198 14.33 5.01 36.24
C ASP A 198 15.00 6.37 36.48
N ALA A 199 15.27 7.14 35.42
CA ALA A 199 15.90 8.46 35.50
C ALA A 199 14.91 9.60 35.82
N GLN A 200 13.62 9.42 35.57
CA GLN A 200 12.56 10.34 35.99
C GLN A 200 12.16 10.08 37.44
N ASN A 201 11.99 8.81 37.83
CA ASN A 201 11.63 8.43 39.20
C ASN A 201 12.69 8.86 40.24
N ARG A 202 13.97 8.93 39.87
CA ARG A 202 15.06 9.46 40.73
C ARG A 202 15.11 10.98 40.88
N ARG A 203 14.39 11.74 40.04
CA ARG A 203 14.36 13.22 40.12
C ARG A 203 13.17 13.73 40.93
N ASP A 204 12.14 12.90 41.09
CA ASP A 204 10.92 13.21 41.82
C ASP A 204 10.98 12.75 43.30
N ASP A 205 12.17 12.40 43.80
CA ASP A 205 12.42 11.98 45.18
C ASP A 205 13.20 13.08 45.94
N PRO A 206 12.54 14.06 46.58
CA PRO A 206 13.21 15.17 47.23
C PRO A 206 13.40 14.89 48.72
N GLU A 207 14.08 13.82 49.13
CA GLU A 207 14.55 13.72 50.53
C GLU A 207 15.61 12.65 50.75
N SER A 208 16.87 13.08 50.80
CA SER A 208 17.89 12.49 51.68
C SER A 208 18.96 13.53 52.00
N GLY A 209 18.51 14.60 52.66
CA GLY A 209 19.41 15.43 53.46
C GLY A 209 19.65 14.71 54.78
N GLU A 210 20.82 14.08 54.92
CA GLU A 210 21.31 13.49 56.17
C GLU A 210 21.41 14.55 57.29
N PRO A 211 21.12 14.18 58.56
CA PRO A 211 21.38 15.07 59.69
C PRO A 211 22.83 14.92 60.15
N VAL A 212 23.52 16.06 60.34
CA VAL A 212 24.75 16.17 61.15
C VAL A 212 24.52 17.18 62.25
#